data_AF-A0A7C8ZM67-F1
#
_entry.id   AF-A0A7C8ZM67-F1
#
_cell.length_a   1.000
_cell.length_b   1.000
_cell.length_c   1.000
_cell.angle_alpha   90.00
_cell.angle_beta   90.00
_cell.angle_gamma   90.00
#
_symmetry.space_group_name_H-M   'P 1'
#
loop_
_entity.id
_entity.type
_entity.pdbx_description
1 polymer ?
#
loop_
_entity_poly.entity_id
_entity_poly.type
_entity_poly.pdbx_seq_one_letter_code
_entity_poly.pdbx_strand_id
1 'polypeptide(L)'
;IFQNCSNTVWGVIWYDECMIRFNNTPVWKTMSVSPYTVAPNPQKNDTRAFAEVVNATMVGLVNAVGNSSIKFGTKEANVPGSVQKIYGLEQCTPDLNEEQCQTCLTTAITQLPRNCLGARVVTPSCYVRFETTPHPWYGNGNATFLLADLTNGTNPGKKKHIVVAVTISIVLVVSLLCSMCFYFRCRKTQQSASPVTVELHDE
;
A
#
# COMPACT_ATOMS: atom_id res chain seq x y z
N ILE A 1 -12.33 6.93 -18.64
CA ILE A 1 -10.85 6.93 -18.44
C ILE A 1 -10.11 6.49 -19.70
N PHE A 2 -10.58 5.49 -20.47
CA PHE A 2 -10.01 5.14 -21.79
C PHE A 2 -10.83 5.67 -22.98
N GLN A 3 -11.28 6.93 -22.94
CA GLN A 3 -12.02 7.52 -24.07
C GLN A 3 -11.12 8.15 -25.14
N ASN A 4 -9.82 8.27 -24.85
CA ASN A 4 -8.85 8.84 -25.79
C ASN A 4 -7.53 8.09 -25.64
N CYS A 5 -7.41 6.95 -26.32
CA CYS A 5 -6.14 6.22 -26.41
C CYS A 5 -5.23 6.95 -27.40
N SER A 6 -4.59 8.04 -26.96
CA SER A 6 -3.29 8.38 -27.54
C SER A 6 -2.36 7.19 -27.26
N ASN A 7 -1.45 6.86 -28.18
CA ASN A 7 -0.52 5.71 -28.10
C ASN A 7 0.49 5.79 -26.94
N THR A 8 0.19 6.51 -25.87
CA THR A 8 1.00 6.66 -24.66
C THR A 8 0.82 5.45 -23.77
N VAL A 9 1.92 4.72 -23.58
CA VAL A 9 1.96 3.48 -22.79
C VAL A 9 2.17 3.74 -21.29
N TRP A 10 2.07 5.01 -20.86
CA TRP A 10 2.22 5.46 -19.49
C TRP A 10 1.33 6.67 -19.22
N GLY A 11 0.96 6.87 -17.96
CA GLY A 11 0.18 8.02 -17.52
C GLY A 11 0.04 8.12 -16.01
N VAL A 12 -0.24 9.34 -15.55
CA VAL A 12 -0.56 9.64 -14.16
C VAL A 12 -1.70 10.67 -14.10
N ILE A 13 -2.67 10.43 -13.24
CA ILE A 13 -3.83 11.30 -13.01
C ILE A 13 -3.91 11.55 -11.51
N TRP A 14 -3.98 12.82 -11.11
CA TRP A 14 -4.13 13.23 -9.71
C TRP A 14 -5.53 13.80 -9.47
N TYR A 15 -6.23 13.22 -8.52
CA TYR A 15 -7.41 13.77 -7.86
C TYR A 15 -6.99 14.39 -6.52
N ASP A 16 -7.93 15.04 -5.84
CA ASP A 16 -7.65 15.64 -4.53
C ASP A 16 -7.35 14.60 -3.46
N GLU A 17 -7.97 13.42 -3.54
CA GLU A 17 -7.85 12.33 -2.56
C GLU A 17 -7.04 11.13 -3.05
N CYS A 18 -6.85 11.00 -4.37
CA CYS A 18 -6.32 9.78 -4.98
C CYS A 18 -5.45 10.10 -6.20
N MET A 19 -4.55 9.17 -6.55
CA MET A 19 -3.87 9.21 -7.85
C MET A 19 -3.92 7.85 -8.52
N ILE A 20 -3.90 7.86 -9.85
CA ILE A 20 -3.83 6.66 -10.68
C ILE A 20 -2.57 6.80 -11.53
N ARG A 21 -1.67 5.82 -11.44
CA ARG A 21 -0.44 5.73 -12.24
C ARG A 21 -0.38 4.39 -12.95
N PHE A 22 -0.12 4.41 -14.26
CA PHE A 22 0.05 3.21 -15.07
C PHE A 22 1.24 3.36 -16.02
N ASN A 23 1.87 2.24 -16.36
CA ASN A 23 3.01 2.17 -17.28
C ASN A 23 3.10 0.74 -17.87
N ASN A 24 3.81 0.55 -18.98
CA ASN A 24 4.14 -0.77 -19.51
C ASN A 24 5.24 -1.48 -18.72
N THR A 25 6.03 -0.74 -17.95
CA THR A 25 6.97 -1.30 -16.99
C THR A 25 6.39 -1.26 -15.58
N PRO A 26 6.85 -2.14 -14.66
CA PRO A 26 6.43 -2.10 -13.27
C PRO A 26 6.63 -0.71 -12.65
N VAL A 27 5.56 -0.13 -12.11
CA VAL A 27 5.60 1.19 -11.45
C VAL A 27 5.97 1.12 -9.97
N TRP A 28 5.90 -0.08 -9.40
CA TRP A 28 6.18 -0.33 -7.98
C TRP A 28 7.68 -0.25 -7.66
N LYS A 29 8.00 0.19 -6.45
CA LYS A 29 9.34 0.38 -5.88
C LYS A 29 10.22 1.33 -6.68
N THR A 30 9.61 2.07 -7.61
CA THR A 30 10.30 2.94 -8.55
C THR A 30 9.91 4.38 -8.27
N MET A 31 10.81 5.08 -7.57
CA MET A 31 10.67 6.51 -7.30
C MET A 31 10.65 7.29 -8.60
N SER A 32 9.62 8.13 -8.79
CA SER A 32 9.57 9.12 -9.86
C SER A 32 9.03 10.44 -9.32
N VAL A 33 9.73 11.52 -9.64
CA VAL A 33 9.33 12.90 -9.30
C VAL A 33 8.77 13.66 -10.52
N SER A 34 8.68 13.01 -11.69
CA SER A 34 8.26 13.64 -12.95
C SER A 34 7.29 12.74 -13.74
N PRO A 35 6.26 13.31 -14.42
CA PRO A 35 5.89 14.73 -14.41
C PRO A 35 5.33 15.16 -13.05
N TYR A 36 5.38 16.46 -12.73
CA TYR A 36 4.81 17.00 -11.51
C TYR A 36 3.87 18.18 -11.82
N THR A 37 2.93 18.43 -10.91
CA THR A 37 2.04 19.61 -10.98
C THR A 37 2.19 20.42 -9.70
N VAL A 38 2.26 21.74 -9.86
CA VAL A 38 2.26 22.71 -8.77
C VAL A 38 0.93 23.45 -8.80
N ALA A 39 0.21 23.47 -7.69
CA ALA A 39 -1.05 24.19 -7.56
C ALA A 39 -0.99 25.12 -6.33
N PRO A 40 -0.60 26.39 -6.53
CA PRO A 40 -0.62 27.39 -5.47
C PRO A 40 -2.01 27.98 -5.27
N ASN A 41 -2.33 28.35 -4.04
CA ASN A 41 -3.48 29.18 -3.73
C ASN A 41 -3.28 30.59 -4.35
N PRO A 42 -4.31 31.20 -4.95
CA PRO A 42 -4.21 32.53 -5.53
C PRO A 42 -3.95 33.63 -4.49
N GLN A 43 -4.40 33.45 -3.25
CA GLN A 43 -4.16 34.38 -2.16
C GLN A 43 -2.71 34.29 -1.68
N LYS A 44 -2.08 35.46 -1.52
CA LYS A 44 -0.65 35.60 -1.22
C LYS A 44 -0.39 35.90 0.25
N ASN A 45 0.73 35.40 0.75
CA ASN A 45 1.39 35.87 1.97
C ASN A 45 2.89 35.75 1.78
N ASP A 46 3.54 36.89 1.56
CA ASP A 46 4.97 36.95 1.22
C ASP A 46 5.84 37.35 2.42
N THR A 47 5.33 37.17 3.64
CA THR A 47 6.13 37.44 4.83
C THR A 47 7.19 36.35 5.04
N ARG A 48 8.40 36.77 5.40
CA ARG A 48 9.50 35.86 5.69
C ARG A 48 9.16 34.84 6.78
N ALA A 49 8.53 35.30 7.87
CA ALA A 49 8.11 34.43 8.97
C ALA A 49 7.15 33.33 8.49
N PHE A 50 6.23 33.66 7.59
CA PHE A 50 5.31 32.68 7.01
C PHE A 50 6.07 31.64 6.18
N ALA A 51 6.94 32.08 5.26
CA ALA A 51 7.71 31.18 4.40
C ALA A 51 8.65 30.25 5.21
N GLU A 52 9.27 30.76 6.27
CA GLU A 52 10.12 29.99 7.18
C GLU A 52 9.31 28.92 7.93
N VAL A 53 8.13 29.27 8.44
CA VAL A 53 7.25 28.32 9.15
C VAL A 53 6.70 27.26 8.19
N VAL A 54 6.30 27.62 6.97
CA VAL A 54 5.92 26.64 5.93
C VAL A 54 7.06 25.67 5.69
N ASN A 55 8.27 26.17 5.44
CA ASN A 55 9.43 25.32 5.17
C ASN A 55 9.76 24.39 6.33
N ALA A 56 9.82 24.91 7.56
CA ALA A 56 10.11 24.12 8.76
C ALA A 56 9.02 23.08 9.07
N THR A 57 7.77 23.38 8.74
CA THR A 57 6.66 22.44 8.90
C THR A 57 6.81 21.25 7.95
N MET A 58 7.06 21.51 6.66
CA MET A 58 7.22 20.46 5.66
C MET A 58 8.50 19.64 5.89
N VAL A 59 9.66 20.28 6.04
CA VAL A 59 10.92 19.57 6.35
C VAL A 59 10.81 18.73 7.63
N GLY A 60 10.04 19.20 8.60
CA GLY A 60 9.80 18.46 9.84
C GLY A 60 8.92 17.21 9.70
N LEU A 61 8.28 16.97 8.54
CA LEU A 61 7.49 15.76 8.26
C LEU A 61 8.31 14.67 7.56
N VAL A 62 9.32 15.04 6.77
CA VAL A 62 10.08 14.16 5.88
C VAL A 62 10.52 12.85 6.54
N ASN A 63 11.18 12.93 7.70
CA ASN A 63 11.66 11.74 8.40
C ASN A 63 10.53 10.91 9.00
N ALA A 64 9.52 11.57 9.59
CA ALA A 64 8.38 10.87 10.18
C ALA A 64 7.59 10.09 9.12
N VAL A 65 7.41 10.67 7.94
CA VAL A 65 6.74 10.03 6.80
C VAL A 65 7.62 8.98 6.15
N GLY A 66 8.91 9.27 5.96
CA GLY A 66 9.90 8.34 5.41
C GLY A 66 10.00 7.05 6.20
N ASN A 67 10.00 7.13 7.53
CA ASN A 67 10.22 5.98 8.41
C ASN A 67 8.94 5.20 8.71
N SER A 68 7.79 5.77 8.36
CA SER A 68 6.47 5.18 8.60
C SER A 68 6.11 4.14 7.55
N SER A 69 5.48 3.04 7.98
CA SER A 69 4.94 2.02 7.07
C SER A 69 3.76 2.52 6.24
N ILE A 70 2.99 3.47 6.77
CA ILE A 70 1.83 4.06 6.09
C ILE A 70 2.22 5.18 5.13
N LYS A 71 3.47 5.68 5.20
CA LYS A 71 4.01 6.74 4.33
C LYS A 71 3.12 7.99 4.24
N PHE A 72 2.50 8.37 5.35
CA PHE A 72 1.63 9.54 5.47
C PHE A 72 1.90 10.27 6.78
N GLY A 73 1.83 11.61 6.78
CA GLY A 73 1.96 12.40 7.99
C GLY A 73 1.42 13.81 7.84
N THR A 74 1.00 14.38 8.97
CA THR A 74 0.48 15.75 9.06
C THR A 74 1.14 16.49 10.22
N LYS A 75 1.34 17.79 10.08
CA LYS A 75 1.93 18.65 11.13
C LYS A 75 1.29 20.02 11.10
N GLU A 76 1.17 20.65 12.26
CA GLU A 76 0.77 22.06 12.33
C GLU A 76 1.83 22.92 12.99
N ALA A 77 1.84 24.22 12.65
CA ALA A 77 2.70 25.21 13.27
C ALA A 77 2.04 26.60 13.26
N ASN A 78 2.20 27.35 14.35
CA ASN A 78 1.74 28.74 14.43
C ASN A 78 2.74 29.67 13.76
N VAL A 79 2.23 30.67 13.04
CA VAL A 79 3.09 31.73 12.45
C VAL A 79 3.30 32.82 13.50
N PRO A 80 4.54 33.13 13.91
CA PRO A 80 4.81 34.17 14.91
C PRO A 80 4.25 35.53 14.50
N GLY A 81 3.58 36.21 15.43
CA GLY A 81 3.00 37.53 15.19
C GLY A 81 1.78 37.54 14.25
N SER A 82 1.23 36.36 13.92
CA SER A 82 0.02 36.20 13.11
C SER A 82 -0.97 35.28 13.82
N VAL A 83 -2.25 35.43 13.52
CA VAL A 83 -3.31 34.48 13.92
C VAL A 83 -3.35 33.25 13.02
N GLN A 84 -2.55 33.23 11.95
CA GLN A 84 -2.49 32.13 11.00
C GLN A 84 -1.73 30.93 11.56
N LYS A 85 -2.24 29.76 11.21
CA LYS A 85 -1.59 28.46 11.44
C LYS A 85 -1.31 27.81 10.10
N ILE A 86 -0.20 27.10 9.99
CA ILE A 86 0.11 26.23 8.86
C ILE A 86 -0.33 24.81 9.20
N TYR A 87 -1.04 24.17 8.29
CA TYR A 87 -1.34 22.75 8.30
C TYR A 87 -0.58 22.12 7.14
N GLY A 88 0.38 21.23 7.43
CA GLY A 88 1.17 20.50 6.45
C GLY A 88 0.73 19.04 6.35
N LEU A 89 0.82 18.48 5.15
CA LEU A 89 0.59 17.08 4.83
C LEU A 89 1.67 16.59 3.86
N GLU A 90 2.20 15.41 4.16
CA GLU A 90 3.13 14.70 3.29
C GLU A 90 2.70 13.25 3.13
N GLN A 91 2.84 12.72 1.92
CA GLN A 91 2.54 11.33 1.61
C GLN A 91 3.50 10.80 0.54
N CYS A 92 3.98 9.57 0.70
CA CYS A 92 4.64 8.79 -0.36
C CYS A 92 3.78 7.59 -0.75
N THR A 93 4.07 7.00 -1.92
CA THR A 93 3.52 5.70 -2.24
C THR A 93 4.10 4.62 -1.30
N PRO A 94 3.29 3.68 -0.81
CA PRO A 94 3.68 2.74 0.24
C PRO A 94 4.76 1.72 -0.19
N ASP A 95 4.99 1.60 -1.50
CA ASP A 95 5.99 0.72 -2.10
C ASP A 95 7.43 1.27 -2.04
N LEU A 96 7.62 2.54 -1.65
CA LEU A 96 8.95 3.14 -1.54
C LEU A 96 9.63 2.81 -0.21
N ASN A 97 10.94 2.62 -0.28
CA ASN A 97 11.76 2.54 0.93
C ASN A 97 11.87 3.92 1.62
N GLU A 98 12.52 3.96 2.78
CA GLU A 98 12.70 5.18 3.57
C GLU A 98 13.42 6.29 2.78
N GLU A 99 14.60 5.99 2.24
CA GLU A 99 15.45 6.93 1.50
C GLU A 99 14.75 7.50 0.26
N GLN A 100 14.08 6.63 -0.53
CA GLN A 100 13.32 7.03 -1.70
C GLN A 100 12.16 7.95 -1.33
N CYS A 101 11.44 7.65 -0.24
CA CYS A 101 10.35 8.51 0.22
C CYS A 101 10.88 9.88 0.65
N GLN A 102 11.92 9.91 1.49
CA GLN A 102 12.54 11.15 1.95
C GLN A 102 13.07 12.00 0.79
N THR A 103 13.71 11.36 -0.19
CA THR A 103 14.22 12.02 -1.40
C THR A 103 13.09 12.61 -2.23
N CYS A 104 12.00 11.87 -2.44
CA CYS A 104 10.84 12.37 -3.17
C CYS A 104 10.23 13.59 -2.47
N LEU A 105 9.97 13.49 -1.17
CA LEU A 105 9.38 14.57 -0.37
C LEU A 105 10.25 15.81 -0.41
N THR A 106 11.54 15.67 -0.13
CA THR A 106 12.50 16.79 -0.17
C THR A 106 12.52 17.44 -1.55
N THR A 107 12.51 16.65 -2.62
CA THR A 107 12.45 17.16 -4.00
C THR A 107 11.16 17.93 -4.25
N ALA A 108 10.00 17.39 -3.86
CA ALA A 108 8.71 18.07 -4.02
C ALA A 108 8.63 19.38 -3.21
N ILE A 109 9.19 19.41 -2.00
CA ILE A 109 9.28 20.61 -1.14
C ILE A 109 10.11 21.73 -1.81
N THR A 110 11.12 21.40 -2.63
CA THR A 110 11.87 22.42 -3.38
C THR A 110 10.96 23.18 -4.36
N GLN A 111 9.97 22.50 -4.94
CA GLN A 111 9.04 23.06 -5.92
C GLN A 111 7.84 23.76 -5.27
N LEU A 112 7.68 23.64 -3.95
CA LEU A 112 6.51 24.14 -3.22
C LEU A 112 6.59 25.67 -3.05
N PRO A 113 5.65 26.44 -3.63
CA PRO A 113 5.62 27.89 -3.45
C PRO A 113 5.29 28.26 -2.01
N ARG A 114 6.03 29.21 -1.45
CA ARG A 114 5.91 29.62 -0.02
C ARG A 114 5.32 31.01 0.17
N ASN A 115 4.92 31.67 -0.91
CA ASN A 115 4.36 33.02 -0.88
C ASN A 115 2.82 33.05 -1.02
N CYS A 116 2.15 31.93 -0.80
CA CYS A 116 0.70 31.77 -0.93
C CYS A 116 0.09 31.11 0.30
N LEU A 117 -1.21 31.33 0.53
CA LEU A 117 -1.94 30.81 1.70
C LEU A 117 -2.17 29.28 1.69
N GLY A 118 -1.69 28.62 0.64
CA GLY A 118 -1.70 27.18 0.50
C GLY A 118 -0.99 26.82 -0.78
N ALA A 119 -0.41 25.64 -0.84
CA ALA A 119 0.09 25.09 -2.09
C ALA A 119 0.21 23.58 -1.98
N ARG A 120 0.17 22.94 -3.14
CA ARG A 120 0.50 21.52 -3.26
C ARG A 120 1.42 21.26 -4.45
N VAL A 121 2.28 20.27 -4.27
CA VAL A 121 3.10 19.67 -5.34
C VAL A 121 2.77 18.20 -5.37
N VAL A 122 2.38 17.72 -6.55
CA VAL A 122 2.02 16.31 -6.77
C VAL A 122 2.98 15.71 -7.79
N THR A 123 3.52 14.54 -7.45
CA THR A 123 4.41 13.75 -8.30
C THR A 123 3.86 12.32 -8.42
N PRO A 124 4.46 11.45 -9.25
CA PRO A 124 4.05 10.05 -9.34
C PRO A 124 4.40 9.19 -8.12
N SER A 125 5.20 9.70 -7.17
CA SER A 125 5.68 8.95 -6.01
C SER A 125 5.40 9.62 -4.66
N CYS A 126 5.17 10.92 -4.63
CA CYS A 126 4.86 11.63 -3.40
C CYS A 126 4.03 12.90 -3.64
N TYR A 127 3.43 13.35 -2.55
CA TYR A 127 2.52 14.47 -2.47
C TYR A 127 2.90 15.31 -1.25
N VAL A 128 3.01 16.62 -1.45
CA VAL A 128 3.22 17.58 -0.36
C VAL A 128 2.21 18.70 -0.49
N ARG A 129 1.60 19.09 0.64
CA ARG A 129 0.61 20.16 0.68
C ARG A 129 0.71 20.93 1.99
N PHE A 130 0.49 22.23 1.92
CA PHE A 130 0.12 23.01 3.09
C PHE A 130 -1.10 23.89 2.81
N GLU A 131 -1.82 24.22 3.88
CA GLU A 131 -2.97 25.13 3.88
C GLU A 131 -2.94 25.98 5.16
N THR A 132 -3.54 27.17 5.11
CA THR A 132 -3.69 28.03 6.30
C THR A 132 -5.03 27.90 7.01
N THR A 133 -5.94 27.06 6.49
CA THR A 133 -7.22 26.74 7.11
C THR A 133 -7.33 25.25 7.40
N PRO A 134 -8.07 24.85 8.45
CA PRO A 134 -8.33 23.45 8.71
C PRO A 134 -8.91 22.75 7.47
N HIS A 135 -8.41 21.56 7.18
CA HIS A 135 -8.88 20.74 6.07
C HIS A 135 -9.22 19.32 6.55
N PRO A 136 -10.14 18.60 5.87
CA PRO A 136 -10.60 17.27 6.32
C PRO A 136 -9.50 16.21 6.48
N TRP A 137 -8.37 16.36 5.78
CA TRP A 137 -7.22 15.46 5.89
C TRP A 137 -6.39 15.68 7.17
N TYR A 138 -6.62 16.78 7.90
CA TYR A 138 -5.98 17.09 9.16
C TYR A 138 -6.89 16.69 10.33
N GLY A 139 -6.38 15.84 11.24
CA GLY A 139 -7.12 15.43 12.46
C GLY A 139 -8.11 14.27 12.29
N ASN A 140 -8.39 13.81 11.07
CA ASN A 140 -9.16 12.58 10.86
C ASN A 140 -8.27 11.33 10.97
N GLY A 141 -8.19 10.75 12.17
CA GLY A 141 -7.55 9.45 12.43
C GLY A 141 -8.15 8.26 11.65
N ASN A 142 -9.19 8.49 10.84
CA ASN A 142 -9.81 7.49 9.97
C ASN A 142 -9.08 7.34 8.62
N ALA A 143 -8.35 8.35 8.15
CA ALA A 143 -7.53 8.21 6.93
C ALA A 143 -6.36 7.25 7.15
N THR A 144 -5.77 7.29 8.35
CA THR A 144 -4.81 6.29 8.83
C THR A 144 -5.42 4.89 8.96
N PHE A 145 -6.72 4.77 9.26
CA PHE A 145 -7.40 3.47 9.38
C PHE A 145 -7.59 2.80 8.01
N LEU A 146 -8.03 3.53 6.98
CA LEU A 146 -8.23 2.96 5.63
C LEU A 146 -6.91 2.56 4.95
N LEU A 147 -5.85 3.35 5.15
CA LEU A 147 -4.52 3.02 4.62
C LEU A 147 -3.85 1.88 5.41
N ALA A 148 -4.03 1.84 6.74
CA ALA A 148 -3.57 0.73 7.55
C ALA A 148 -4.24 -0.59 7.15
N ASP A 149 -5.53 -0.59 6.79
CA ASP A 149 -6.25 -1.81 6.39
C ASP A 149 -5.75 -2.35 5.03
N LEU A 150 -5.45 -1.46 4.06
CA LEU A 150 -4.80 -1.84 2.80
C LEU A 150 -3.39 -2.42 3.00
N THR A 151 -2.63 -1.91 3.97
CA THR A 151 -1.30 -2.45 4.32
C THR A 151 -1.35 -3.71 5.18
N ASN A 152 -2.40 -3.89 5.99
CA ASN A 152 -2.62 -5.06 6.85
C ASN A 152 -3.30 -6.24 6.14
N GLY A 153 -3.71 -6.06 4.88
CA GLY A 153 -4.18 -7.13 3.99
C GLY A 153 -3.18 -8.27 3.77
N THR A 154 -1.94 -8.13 4.22
CA THR A 154 -0.98 -9.24 4.33
C THR A 154 -0.20 -9.20 5.64
N ASN A 155 -0.86 -9.51 6.76
CA ASN A 155 -0.17 -9.95 7.97
C ASN A 155 0.61 -11.27 7.69
N PRO A 156 1.96 -11.29 7.67
CA PRO A 156 2.73 -12.51 7.45
C PRO A 156 2.97 -13.30 8.75
N GLY A 157 2.59 -12.75 9.90
CA GLY A 157 2.94 -13.29 11.23
C GLY A 157 2.03 -14.41 11.77
N LYS A 158 0.84 -14.63 11.19
CA LYS A 158 -0.10 -15.67 11.66
C LYS A 158 -0.31 -16.82 10.67
N LYS A 159 0.31 -16.77 9.49
CA LYS A 159 0.10 -17.77 8.44
C LYS A 159 0.94 -19.04 8.61
N LYS A 160 2.05 -19.02 9.36
CA LYS A 160 2.86 -20.24 9.57
C LYS A 160 2.09 -21.34 10.30
N HIS A 161 1.30 -21.00 11.32
CA HIS A 161 0.50 -22.00 12.04
C HIS A 161 -0.72 -22.48 11.23
N ILE A 162 -1.36 -21.60 10.45
CA ILE A 162 -2.51 -21.99 9.61
C ILE A 162 -2.06 -22.87 8.45
N VAL A 163 -0.95 -22.54 7.78
CA VAL A 163 -0.41 -23.35 6.67
C VAL A 163 0.04 -24.73 7.16
N VAL A 164 0.70 -24.81 8.33
CA VAL A 164 1.11 -26.10 8.93
C VAL A 164 -0.11 -26.94 9.36
N ALA A 165 -1.14 -26.32 9.92
CA ALA A 165 -2.35 -27.05 10.30
C ALA A 165 -3.07 -27.63 9.07
N VAL A 166 -3.22 -26.82 8.00
CA VAL A 166 -3.90 -27.25 6.76
C VAL A 166 -3.12 -28.36 6.05
N THR A 167 -1.79 -28.29 5.99
CA THR A 167 -0.98 -29.35 5.37
C THR A 167 -1.06 -30.66 6.14
N ILE A 168 -1.02 -30.63 7.48
CA ILE A 168 -1.16 -31.83 8.31
C ILE A 168 -2.54 -32.48 8.11
N SER A 169 -3.62 -31.69 8.09
CA SER A 169 -4.97 -32.21 7.86
C SER A 169 -5.12 -32.90 6.51
N ILE A 170 -4.58 -32.31 5.43
CA ILE A 170 -4.66 -32.89 4.08
C ILE A 170 -3.89 -34.22 4.00
N VAL A 171 -2.68 -34.29 4.58
CA VAL A 171 -1.88 -35.53 4.58
C VAL A 171 -2.58 -36.67 5.33
N LEU A 172 -3.21 -36.38 6.46
CA LEU A 172 -3.97 -37.38 7.22
C LEU A 172 -5.17 -37.91 6.45
N VAL A 173 -5.93 -37.03 5.79
CA VAL A 173 -7.11 -37.42 4.98
C VAL A 173 -6.68 -38.29 3.79
N VAL A 174 -5.62 -37.90 3.07
CA VAL A 174 -5.11 -38.67 1.92
C VAL A 174 -4.61 -40.06 2.35
N SER A 175 -3.91 -40.15 3.49
CA SER A 175 -3.43 -41.43 4.03
C SER A 175 -4.58 -42.38 4.37
N LEU A 176 -5.65 -41.87 5.01
CA LEU A 176 -6.84 -42.65 5.33
C LEU A 176 -7.58 -43.12 4.06
N LEU A 177 -7.72 -42.24 3.06
CA LEU A 177 -8.35 -42.60 1.79
C LEU A 177 -7.55 -43.66 1.02
N CYS A 178 -6.23 -43.55 0.97
CA CYS A 178 -5.37 -44.57 0.36
C CYS A 178 -5.47 -45.91 1.10
N SER A 179 -5.46 -45.90 2.43
CA SER A 179 -5.59 -47.11 3.25
C SER A 179 -6.96 -47.77 3.06
N MET A 180 -8.04 -46.99 3.01
CA MET A 180 -9.38 -47.49 2.73
C MET A 180 -9.49 -48.06 1.32
N CYS A 181 -8.96 -47.36 0.31
CA CYS A 181 -8.89 -47.86 -1.07
C CYS A 181 -8.10 -49.17 -1.15
N PHE A 182 -6.97 -49.28 -0.46
CA PHE A 182 -6.18 -50.50 -0.40
C PHE A 182 -6.95 -51.64 0.29
N TYR A 183 -7.57 -51.36 1.43
CA TYR A 183 -8.40 -52.33 2.16
C TYR A 183 -9.58 -52.84 1.31
N PHE A 184 -10.30 -51.96 0.62
CA PHE A 184 -11.38 -52.37 -0.29
C PHE A 184 -10.87 -53.13 -1.52
N ARG A 185 -9.69 -52.78 -2.06
CA ARG A 185 -9.06 -53.55 -3.14
C ARG A 185 -8.66 -54.95 -2.67
N CYS A 186 -8.06 -55.10 -1.49
CA CYS A 186 -7.75 -56.39 -0.89
C CYS A 186 -9.00 -57.23 -0.60
N ARG A 187 -10.08 -56.61 -0.11
CA ARG A 187 -11.36 -57.32 0.10
C ARG A 187 -11.97 -57.82 -1.19
N LYS A 188 -11.89 -57.06 -2.28
CA LYS A 188 -12.34 -57.52 -3.60
C LYS A 188 -11.52 -58.72 -4.10
N THR A 189 -10.21 -58.75 -3.86
CA THR A 189 -9.37 -59.90 -4.23
C THR A 189 -9.74 -61.17 -3.46
N GLN A 190 -10.14 -61.06 -2.18
CA GLN A 190 -10.55 -62.21 -1.37
C GLN A 190 -11.91 -62.81 -1.78
N GLN A 191 -12.82 -62.03 -2.38
CA GLN A 191 -14.12 -62.55 -2.84
C GLN A 191 -14.06 -63.32 -4.17
N SER A 192 -12.93 -63.28 -4.89
CA SER A 192 -12.74 -64.01 -6.15
C SER A 192 -12.04 -65.37 -6.01
N ALA A 193 -11.66 -65.80 -4.80
CA ALA A 193 -11.13 -67.14 -4.58
C ALA A 193 -12.27 -68.08 -4.12
N SER A 194 -12.87 -68.80 -5.07
CA SER A 194 -13.79 -69.91 -4.77
C SER A 194 -12.97 -71.16 -4.37
N PRO A 195 -13.39 -71.96 -3.37
CA PRO A 195 -12.66 -73.15 -2.94
C PRO A 195 -12.78 -74.28 -3.99
N VAL A 196 -11.66 -74.94 -4.31
CA VAL A 196 -11.63 -76.17 -5.12
C VAL A 196 -12.07 -77.33 -4.23
N THR A 197 -13.22 -77.93 -4.52
CA THR A 197 -13.65 -79.22 -3.96
C THR A 197 -12.93 -80.35 -4.71
N VAL A 198 -12.16 -81.15 -3.97
CA VAL A 198 -11.60 -82.43 -4.44
C VAL A 198 -12.64 -83.50 -4.15
N GLU A 199 -13.29 -84.03 -5.19
CA GLU A 199 -14.04 -85.28 -5.09
C GLU A 199 -13.10 -86.45 -5.39
N LEU A 200 -13.00 -87.38 -4.45
CA LEU A 200 -12.42 -88.71 -4.61
C LEU A 200 -13.36 -89.54 -5.49
N HIS A 201 -12.82 -90.21 -6.50
CA HIS A 201 -13.45 -91.39 -7.09
C HIS A 201 -12.49 -92.57 -6.93
N ASP A 202 -12.97 -93.55 -6.16
CA ASP A 202 -12.45 -94.90 -6.04
C ASP A 202 -12.76 -95.72 -7.32
N GLU A 203 -11.90 -96.72 -7.53
CA GLU A 203 -11.89 -97.81 -8.53
C GLU A 203 -11.53 -97.51 -10.00
#